data_AF-A0AB74BY75-F1
#
_entry.id   AF-A0AB74BY75-F1
#
_cell.length_a   1.000
_cell.length_b   1.000
_cell.length_c   1.000
_cell.angle_alpha   90.00
_cell.angle_beta   90.00
_cell.angle_gamma   90.00
#
_symmetry.space_group_name_H-M   'P 1'
#
loop_
_entity.id
_entity.type
_entity.pdbx_description
1 polymer ?
#
loop_
_entity_poly.entity_id
_entity_poly.type
_entity_poly.pdbx_seq_one_letter_code
_entity_poly.pdbx_strand_id
1 'polypeptide(L)'
;MSPAGPSPSIVPCCTPASFTLVHRPPPSNAGSDLHKSNCQEHQPQTYQPLVKMCTLRTRLGLRNWKCGRCTRAETACANSIPRKNRDQIESLIKSMIFLCQESPELISKMEELSALANCHTHRRKDPEDARKTKWMAAFPAQNSDVRYVEVQVMELLGSASTLCGAKAESSSCPNKIGGRKVQNFQRITDEIVRLSTYHRVSDIDYHLGMLQRNMYCSDHELTMHLQKGDYWKSKILRICTTADFGVGLPTQSAVPYEPERKSLGSESTEHCDGFNLTGQQISSLRIPEDSALVLLEGFDTTPFLILPRRNRRSPKTLNDYIHERICRSLSTRHRKPGYIYAFQAKSNPGYIKIGYTTGSVIERLRSLIFDCNREMTVLFPTPPESVKSVPNAWRVEELCHAELVDYQVQVDCTGCLSEHREWFQISAADAFAVIKKWSAWMRTTPYDPVLGNLKEKEKRKASEMDHFMSELAKSEG
;
A
#
# COMPACT_ATOMS: atom_id res chain seq x y z
N MET A 1 54.65 18.62 21.80
CA MET A 1 55.66 19.59 21.30
C MET A 1 55.47 19.68 19.80
N SER A 2 54.91 20.80 19.32
CA SER A 2 54.97 21.22 17.90
C SER A 2 56.35 21.89 17.64
N PRO A 3 56.80 22.15 16.40
CA PRO A 3 56.15 23.05 15.40
C PRO A 3 55.99 22.41 13.99
N ALA A 4 54.89 22.69 13.26
CA ALA A 4 54.70 23.74 12.23
C ALA A 4 55.64 23.59 11.01
N GLY A 5 55.19 23.15 9.82
CA GLY A 5 54.41 23.89 8.80
C GLY A 5 55.38 24.52 7.76
N PRO A 6 55.01 24.92 6.50
CA PRO A 6 53.69 24.98 5.85
C PRO A 6 53.64 24.50 4.36
N SER A 7 52.43 24.55 3.77
CA SER A 7 52.10 24.57 2.31
C SER A 7 52.52 25.92 1.64
N PRO A 8 52.38 26.22 0.32
CA PRO A 8 51.11 26.19 -0.45
C PRO A 8 51.17 25.92 -1.99
N SER A 9 49.97 25.85 -2.56
CA SER A 9 49.52 25.69 -3.95
C SER A 9 49.97 26.75 -4.96
N ILE A 10 49.92 26.44 -6.27
CA ILE A 10 49.55 27.33 -7.40
C ILE A 10 49.11 26.46 -8.61
N VAL A 11 48.01 26.85 -9.28
CA VAL A 11 47.57 26.40 -10.61
C VAL A 11 47.71 27.61 -11.56
N PRO A 12 48.13 27.46 -12.83
CA PRO A 12 47.25 27.97 -13.92
C PRO A 12 47.34 27.28 -15.30
N CYS A 13 46.24 27.43 -16.06
CA CYS A 13 46.08 27.68 -17.52
C CYS A 13 46.39 26.65 -18.64
N CYS A 14 45.29 26.16 -19.25
CA CYS A 14 44.84 26.21 -20.66
C CYS A 14 45.80 26.14 -21.90
N THR A 15 45.57 25.07 -22.70
CA THR A 15 45.42 24.94 -24.20
C THR A 15 46.60 25.20 -25.16
N PRO A 16 46.73 24.42 -26.27
CA PRO A 16 45.97 24.68 -27.52
C PRO A 16 45.42 23.46 -28.30
N ALA A 17 44.49 23.79 -29.22
CA ALA A 17 43.82 22.98 -30.26
C ALA A 17 44.79 22.51 -31.38
N SER A 18 44.48 21.70 -32.42
CA SER A 18 43.29 21.43 -33.25
C SER A 18 43.56 20.15 -34.08
N PHE A 19 42.54 19.51 -34.67
CA PHE A 19 42.44 19.32 -36.14
C PHE A 19 41.08 18.69 -36.52
N THR A 20 40.37 19.41 -37.40
CA THR A 20 39.11 19.09 -38.09
C THR A 20 39.28 18.12 -39.25
N LEU A 21 38.26 17.33 -39.54
CA LEU A 21 37.91 16.92 -40.91
C LEU A 21 36.38 16.89 -41.09
N VAL A 22 35.92 17.70 -42.04
CA VAL A 22 34.54 17.83 -42.52
C VAL A 22 34.41 16.99 -43.79
N HIS A 23 33.32 16.24 -43.96
CA HIS A 23 32.82 15.87 -45.29
C HIS A 23 31.28 15.84 -45.36
N ARG A 24 30.78 16.40 -46.48
CA ARG A 24 29.39 16.71 -46.87
C ARG A 24 28.58 15.49 -47.38
N PRO A 25 27.23 15.62 -47.50
CA PRO A 25 26.31 14.56 -47.96
C PRO A 25 25.99 14.63 -49.46
N PRO A 26 25.35 13.58 -50.03
CA PRO A 26 24.59 13.68 -51.29
C PRO A 26 23.16 13.04 -51.17
N PRO A 27 22.32 12.98 -52.23
CA PRO A 27 21.26 13.97 -52.50
C PRO A 27 19.83 13.37 -52.61
N SER A 28 18.84 14.28 -52.75
CA SER A 28 17.40 14.03 -52.91
C SER A 28 16.99 13.13 -54.09
N ASN A 29 15.89 12.40 -53.89
CA ASN A 29 14.97 11.98 -54.97
C ASN A 29 13.52 12.28 -54.58
N ALA A 30 12.79 12.87 -55.51
CA ALA A 30 11.38 13.24 -55.43
C ALA A 30 10.47 12.10 -55.90
N GLY A 31 9.22 12.10 -55.41
CA GLY A 31 8.08 11.51 -56.11
C GLY A 31 7.30 10.44 -55.32
N SER A 32 6.18 10.84 -54.69
CA SER A 32 4.81 10.43 -55.09
C SER A 32 3.83 10.69 -53.94
N ASP A 33 2.93 11.64 -54.17
CA ASP A 33 1.69 11.80 -53.43
C ASP A 33 0.82 10.54 -53.61
N LEU A 34 0.38 9.96 -52.51
CA LEU A 34 -0.85 9.16 -52.45
C LEU A 34 -1.48 9.32 -51.06
N HIS A 35 -2.58 10.07 -51.05
CA HIS A 35 -3.60 10.09 -50.00
C HIS A 35 -3.80 8.68 -49.40
N LYS A 36 -3.52 8.51 -48.10
CA LYS A 36 -4.17 7.50 -47.28
C LYS A 36 -4.63 8.11 -45.98
N SER A 37 -5.94 8.04 -45.84
CA SER A 37 -6.76 8.48 -44.72
C SER A 37 -6.33 7.87 -43.39
N ASN A 38 -6.35 8.75 -42.41
CA ASN A 38 -6.62 8.53 -40.99
C ASN A 38 -7.32 7.20 -40.64
N CYS A 39 -6.63 6.35 -39.88
CA CYS A 39 -7.20 5.27 -39.06
C CYS A 39 -6.16 4.91 -37.98
N GLN A 40 -6.00 5.78 -36.97
CA GLN A 40 -5.39 5.36 -35.72
C GLN A 40 -6.41 4.47 -34.99
N GLU A 41 -6.12 3.17 -34.95
CA GLU A 41 -6.77 2.20 -34.07
C GLU A 41 -6.85 2.77 -32.65
N HIS A 42 -8.06 3.13 -32.23
CA HIS A 42 -8.34 3.46 -30.84
C HIS A 42 -8.27 2.16 -30.03
N GLN A 43 -7.25 2.04 -29.19
CA GLN A 43 -7.22 1.04 -28.13
C GLN A 43 -8.45 1.25 -27.21
N PRO A 44 -9.22 0.19 -26.89
CA PRO A 44 -10.46 0.32 -26.15
C PRO A 44 -10.20 0.77 -24.71
N GLN A 45 -10.82 1.89 -24.35
CA GLN A 45 -10.84 2.47 -23.02
C GLN A 45 -11.47 1.47 -22.03
N THR A 46 -10.72 1.08 -20.99
CA THR A 46 -11.19 0.25 -19.88
C THR A 46 -12.18 1.02 -19.02
N TYR A 47 -13.45 0.63 -19.06
CA TYR A 47 -14.49 1.08 -18.12
C TYR A 47 -14.44 0.25 -16.81
N GLN A 48 -14.80 0.92 -15.69
CA GLN A 48 -14.94 0.55 -14.25
C GLN A 48 -16.22 -0.12 -13.68
N PRO A 49 -16.24 -1.33 -13.07
CA PRO A 49 -17.48 -2.05 -12.71
C PRO A 49 -18.38 -1.36 -11.67
N LEU A 50 -19.67 -1.13 -11.98
CA LEU A 50 -20.72 -0.69 -11.04
C LEU A 50 -20.97 -1.67 -9.86
N VAL A 51 -20.73 -2.97 -10.02
CA VAL A 51 -20.88 -3.98 -8.95
C VAL A 51 -19.72 -4.98 -8.96
N LYS A 52 -19.09 -5.25 -7.81
CA LYS A 52 -18.08 -6.33 -7.70
C LYS A 52 -18.65 -7.66 -8.19
N MET A 53 -17.91 -8.37 -9.06
CA MET A 53 -18.36 -9.62 -9.69
C MET A 53 -18.84 -10.67 -8.69
N CYS A 54 -18.16 -10.82 -7.54
CA CYS A 54 -18.55 -11.76 -6.48
C CYS A 54 -19.88 -11.40 -5.81
N THR A 55 -20.14 -10.10 -5.64
CA THR A 55 -21.38 -9.56 -5.09
C THR A 55 -22.53 -9.76 -6.07
N LEU A 56 -22.33 -9.39 -7.35
CA LEU A 56 -23.35 -9.55 -8.39
C LEU A 56 -23.73 -11.03 -8.55
N ARG A 57 -22.73 -11.93 -8.61
CA ARG A 57 -22.95 -13.38 -8.72
C ARG A 57 -23.75 -13.95 -7.54
N THR A 58 -23.59 -13.37 -6.35
CA THR A 58 -24.35 -13.76 -5.16
C THR A 58 -25.80 -13.27 -5.25
N ARG A 59 -26.02 -12.02 -5.65
CA ARG A 59 -27.37 -11.44 -5.83
C ARG A 59 -28.17 -12.17 -6.93
N LEU A 60 -27.48 -12.62 -7.98
CA LEU A 60 -28.07 -13.45 -9.03
C LEU A 60 -28.32 -14.90 -8.57
N GLY A 61 -27.93 -15.31 -7.37
CA GLY A 61 -28.14 -16.67 -6.88
C GLY A 61 -27.30 -17.75 -7.59
N LEU A 62 -26.25 -17.35 -8.30
CA LEU A 62 -25.43 -18.23 -9.15
C LEU A 62 -24.21 -18.83 -8.41
N ARG A 63 -24.02 -18.50 -7.13
CA ARG A 63 -22.85 -18.92 -6.34
C ARG A 63 -22.68 -20.43 -6.27
N ASN A 64 -23.79 -21.16 -6.20
CA ASN A 64 -23.84 -22.62 -6.02
C ASN A 64 -24.09 -23.39 -7.33
N TRP A 65 -24.05 -22.71 -8.48
CA TRP A 65 -24.27 -23.31 -9.82
C TRP A 65 -25.58 -24.11 -9.94
N LYS A 66 -26.65 -23.60 -9.31
CA LYS A 66 -28.00 -24.16 -9.37
C LYS A 66 -28.86 -23.40 -10.38
N CYS A 67 -29.78 -24.11 -11.02
CA CYS A 67 -30.66 -23.55 -12.04
C CYS A 67 -31.54 -22.45 -11.45
N GLY A 68 -32.20 -22.69 -10.31
CA GLY A 68 -33.00 -21.67 -9.62
C GLY A 68 -34.25 -21.18 -10.38
N ARG A 69 -34.58 -21.77 -11.53
CA ARG A 69 -35.81 -21.51 -12.27
C ARG A 69 -37.02 -22.09 -11.53
N CYS A 70 -38.16 -21.41 -11.57
CA CYS A 70 -39.41 -21.96 -11.00
C CYS A 70 -39.80 -23.26 -11.71
N THR A 71 -40.13 -24.27 -10.91
CA THR A 71 -40.66 -25.55 -11.38
C THR A 71 -42.20 -25.48 -11.46
N ARG A 72 -42.84 -26.53 -12.00
CA ARG A 72 -44.31 -26.66 -12.00
C ARG A 72 -44.93 -26.70 -10.60
N ALA A 73 -44.12 -26.95 -9.57
CA ALA A 73 -44.53 -26.91 -8.16
C ALA A 73 -44.21 -25.55 -7.50
N GLU A 74 -43.98 -24.49 -8.31
CA GLU A 74 -43.69 -23.11 -7.87
C GLU A 74 -42.44 -22.94 -6.98
N THR A 75 -41.59 -23.97 -6.91
CA THR A 75 -40.34 -23.97 -6.14
C THR A 75 -39.12 -23.79 -7.04
N ALA A 76 -38.02 -23.26 -6.47
CA ALA A 76 -36.78 -23.02 -7.20
C ALA A 76 -36.05 -24.34 -7.54
N CYS A 77 -35.68 -24.51 -8.81
CA CYS A 77 -35.02 -25.71 -9.30
C CYS A 77 -33.63 -25.92 -8.69
N ALA A 78 -33.44 -27.08 -8.03
CA ALA A 78 -32.18 -27.48 -7.42
C ALA A 78 -31.21 -28.23 -8.36
N ASN A 79 -31.57 -28.42 -9.64
CA ASN A 79 -30.67 -29.04 -10.62
C ASN A 79 -29.48 -28.15 -10.92
N SER A 80 -28.35 -28.79 -11.24
CA SER A 80 -27.09 -28.09 -11.52
C SER A 80 -27.09 -27.49 -12.93
N ILE A 81 -26.49 -26.31 -13.05
CA ILE A 81 -26.18 -25.67 -14.34
C ILE A 81 -25.14 -26.52 -15.09
N PRO A 82 -25.30 -26.75 -16.42
CA PRO A 82 -24.33 -27.49 -17.23
C PRO A 82 -22.93 -26.91 -17.11
N ARG A 83 -21.92 -27.76 -16.85
CA ARG A 83 -20.52 -27.32 -16.68
C ARG A 83 -20.00 -26.52 -17.88
N LYS A 84 -20.36 -26.93 -19.10
CA LYS A 84 -19.96 -26.27 -20.35
C LYS A 84 -20.44 -24.81 -20.49
N ASN A 85 -21.44 -24.38 -19.73
CA ASN A 85 -21.97 -23.01 -19.78
C ASN A 85 -21.31 -22.08 -18.75
N ARG A 86 -20.53 -22.61 -17.79
CA ARG A 86 -20.05 -21.83 -16.63
C ARG A 86 -19.11 -20.69 -17.02
N ASP A 87 -18.22 -20.93 -17.96
CA ASP A 87 -17.25 -19.92 -18.42
C ASP A 87 -17.96 -18.79 -19.18
N GLN A 88 -18.97 -19.13 -19.99
CA GLN A 88 -19.81 -18.15 -20.69
C GLN A 88 -20.63 -17.32 -19.70
N ILE A 89 -21.21 -17.96 -18.67
CA ILE A 89 -21.90 -17.27 -17.58
C ILE A 89 -20.96 -16.30 -16.87
N GLU A 90 -19.72 -16.73 -16.59
CA GLU A 90 -18.75 -15.88 -15.92
C GLU A 90 -18.33 -14.68 -16.79
N SER A 91 -18.11 -14.90 -18.09
CA SER A 91 -17.85 -13.84 -19.07
C SER A 91 -19.01 -12.85 -19.16
N LEU A 92 -20.24 -13.36 -19.20
CA LEU A 92 -21.44 -12.54 -19.30
C LEU A 92 -21.63 -11.68 -18.03
N ILE A 93 -21.46 -12.26 -16.83
CA ILE A 93 -21.48 -11.51 -15.57
C ILE A 93 -20.40 -10.42 -15.58
N LYS A 94 -19.17 -10.73 -16.02
CA LYS A 94 -18.07 -9.74 -16.17
C LYS A 94 -18.42 -8.60 -17.11
N SER A 95 -19.28 -8.82 -18.11
CA SER A 95 -19.75 -7.73 -19.00
C SER A 95 -20.89 -6.91 -18.38
N MET A 96 -21.63 -7.48 -17.43
CA MET A 96 -22.82 -6.87 -16.82
C MET A 96 -22.50 -6.07 -15.57
N ILE A 97 -21.32 -6.26 -14.96
CA ILE A 97 -20.92 -5.54 -13.75
C ILE A 97 -20.91 -4.01 -13.92
N PHE A 98 -20.97 -3.49 -15.14
CA PHE A 98 -21.00 -2.06 -15.49
C PHE A 98 -22.41 -1.51 -15.75
N LEU A 99 -23.46 -2.32 -15.64
CA LEU A 99 -24.81 -1.96 -16.08
C LEU A 99 -25.69 -1.53 -14.89
N CYS A 100 -26.64 -0.63 -15.16
CA CYS A 100 -27.73 -0.23 -14.27
C CYS A 100 -29.08 -0.66 -14.87
N GLN A 101 -30.17 -0.51 -14.12
CA GLN A 101 -31.50 -0.95 -14.56
C GLN A 101 -31.95 -0.29 -15.88
N GLU A 102 -31.46 0.91 -16.17
CA GLU A 102 -31.76 1.69 -17.39
C GLU A 102 -30.82 1.37 -18.56
N SER A 103 -29.79 0.54 -18.38
CA SER A 103 -28.84 0.23 -19.46
C SER A 103 -29.55 -0.53 -20.59
N PRO A 104 -29.50 -0.04 -21.85
CA PRO A 104 -30.26 -0.63 -22.95
C PRO A 104 -29.85 -2.08 -23.27
N GLU A 105 -28.60 -2.46 -23.01
CA GLU A 105 -28.08 -3.82 -23.20
C GLU A 105 -28.36 -4.76 -22.02
N LEU A 106 -28.85 -4.26 -20.87
CA LEU A 106 -29.05 -5.09 -19.68
C LEU A 106 -30.11 -6.16 -19.94
N ILE A 107 -31.21 -5.81 -20.61
CA ILE A 107 -32.31 -6.73 -20.89
C ILE A 107 -31.83 -7.91 -21.76
N SER A 108 -31.15 -7.63 -22.88
CA SER A 108 -30.67 -8.68 -23.79
C SER A 108 -29.63 -9.59 -23.14
N LYS A 109 -28.69 -9.02 -22.36
CA LYS A 109 -27.71 -9.80 -21.58
C LYS A 109 -28.37 -10.63 -20.48
N MET A 110 -29.46 -10.12 -19.88
CA MET A 110 -30.23 -10.87 -18.88
C MET A 110 -30.94 -12.08 -19.49
N GLU A 111 -31.44 -11.96 -20.72
CA GLU A 111 -32.05 -13.07 -21.44
C GLU A 111 -31.04 -14.18 -21.77
N GLU A 112 -29.85 -13.78 -22.24
CA GLU A 112 -28.74 -14.69 -22.50
C GLU A 112 -28.30 -15.42 -21.22
N LEU A 113 -28.14 -14.68 -20.11
CA LEU A 113 -27.75 -15.24 -18.83
C LEU A 113 -28.77 -16.25 -18.30
N SER A 114 -30.07 -15.91 -18.42
CA SER A 114 -31.17 -16.79 -18.03
C SER A 114 -31.13 -18.11 -18.82
N ALA A 115 -30.90 -18.04 -20.14
CA ALA A 115 -30.82 -19.21 -21.01
C ALA A 115 -29.62 -20.11 -20.67
N LEU A 116 -28.44 -19.53 -20.42
CA LEU A 116 -27.23 -20.27 -20.06
C LEU A 116 -27.34 -20.95 -18.68
N ALA A 117 -28.03 -20.31 -17.74
CA ALA A 117 -28.23 -20.82 -16.38
C ALA A 117 -29.32 -21.92 -16.26
N ASN A 118 -29.95 -22.33 -17.36
CA ASN A 118 -30.94 -23.41 -17.35
C ASN A 118 -30.26 -24.79 -17.27
N CYS A 119 -30.83 -25.68 -16.45
CA CYS A 119 -30.45 -27.09 -16.46
C CYS A 119 -31.07 -27.84 -17.64
N HIS A 120 -30.69 -29.11 -17.83
CA HIS A 120 -31.15 -29.95 -18.94
C HIS A 120 -32.68 -30.09 -19.00
N THR A 121 -33.37 -30.03 -17.86
CA THR A 121 -34.85 -30.10 -17.77
C THR A 121 -35.56 -28.78 -18.12
N HIS A 122 -34.84 -27.66 -18.22
CA HIS A 122 -35.39 -26.32 -18.47
C HIS A 122 -34.90 -25.71 -19.80
N ARG A 123 -34.63 -26.55 -20.80
CA ARG A 123 -33.98 -26.18 -22.07
C ARG A 123 -34.85 -25.38 -23.03
N ARG A 124 -36.18 -25.38 -22.85
CA ARG A 124 -37.13 -24.62 -23.70
C ARG A 124 -37.15 -23.15 -23.28
N LYS A 125 -37.05 -22.24 -24.26
CA LYS A 125 -37.33 -20.81 -24.11
C LYS A 125 -38.81 -20.68 -23.77
N ASP A 126 -39.10 -20.40 -22.51
CA ASP A 126 -40.41 -19.95 -22.08
C ASP A 126 -40.27 -18.45 -21.81
N PRO A 127 -41.23 -17.59 -22.19
CA PRO A 127 -41.09 -16.15 -22.10
C PRO A 127 -40.94 -15.64 -20.66
N GLU A 128 -41.60 -16.30 -19.70
CA GLU A 128 -41.75 -15.83 -18.32
C GLU A 128 -40.80 -16.54 -17.34
N ASP A 129 -39.50 -16.21 -17.39
CA ASP A 129 -38.57 -16.56 -16.30
C ASP A 129 -38.65 -15.49 -15.19
N ALA A 130 -39.48 -15.73 -14.17
CA ALA A 130 -39.68 -14.84 -13.02
C ALA A 130 -38.37 -14.45 -12.28
N ARG A 131 -37.32 -15.26 -12.43
CA ARG A 131 -35.98 -14.96 -11.92
C ARG A 131 -35.38 -13.71 -12.57
N LYS A 132 -35.73 -13.40 -13.82
CA LYS A 132 -35.25 -12.21 -14.54
C LYS A 132 -35.64 -10.93 -13.80
N THR A 133 -36.89 -10.81 -13.32
CA THR A 133 -37.34 -9.65 -12.53
C THR A 133 -36.52 -9.47 -11.25
N LYS A 134 -36.27 -10.58 -10.53
CA LYS A 134 -35.42 -10.59 -9.34
C LYS A 134 -33.96 -10.24 -9.65
N TRP A 135 -33.46 -10.68 -10.80
CA TRP A 135 -32.12 -10.38 -11.27
C TRP A 135 -31.97 -8.92 -11.71
N MET A 136 -32.97 -8.33 -12.37
CA MET A 136 -32.98 -6.90 -12.71
C MET A 136 -32.87 -6.03 -11.46
N ALA A 137 -33.57 -6.38 -10.38
CA ALA A 137 -33.47 -5.68 -9.09
C ALA A 137 -32.09 -5.79 -8.40
N ALA A 138 -31.19 -6.67 -8.87
CA ALA A 138 -29.83 -6.77 -8.33
C ALA A 138 -28.90 -5.64 -8.81
N PHE A 139 -29.31 -4.91 -9.85
CA PHE A 139 -28.59 -3.80 -10.47
C PHE A 139 -29.08 -2.46 -9.88
N PRO A 140 -28.22 -1.43 -9.81
CA PRO A 140 -28.61 -0.10 -9.30
C PRO A 140 -29.73 0.54 -10.12
N ALA A 141 -30.62 1.28 -9.46
CA ALA A 141 -31.85 1.84 -10.03
C ALA A 141 -31.77 3.34 -10.45
N GLN A 142 -30.58 3.99 -10.38
CA GLN A 142 -30.22 5.27 -11.03
C GLN A 142 -28.87 5.86 -10.54
N ASN A 143 -28.37 6.87 -11.29
CA ASN A 143 -27.09 7.61 -11.24
C ASN A 143 -26.83 8.52 -10.01
N SER A 144 -27.59 8.43 -8.92
CA SER A 144 -27.43 9.29 -7.73
C SER A 144 -26.73 8.60 -6.53
N ASP A 145 -26.15 7.41 -6.73
CA ASP A 145 -25.48 6.69 -5.64
C ASP A 145 -24.14 7.37 -5.33
N VAL A 146 -24.04 8.02 -4.17
CA VAL A 146 -22.79 8.54 -3.58
C VAL A 146 -21.66 7.51 -3.72
N ARG A 147 -21.96 6.21 -3.59
CA ARG A 147 -20.97 5.14 -3.72
C ARG A 147 -20.42 4.98 -5.13
N TYR A 148 -21.15 5.37 -6.16
CA TYR A 148 -20.61 5.40 -7.53
C TYR A 148 -19.48 6.43 -7.63
N VAL A 149 -19.71 7.65 -7.15
CA VAL A 149 -18.69 8.71 -7.15
C VAL A 149 -17.48 8.30 -6.31
N GLU A 150 -17.70 7.77 -5.09
CA GLU A 150 -16.64 7.29 -4.22
C GLU A 150 -15.73 6.26 -4.92
N VAL A 151 -16.33 5.21 -5.50
CA VAL A 151 -15.58 4.14 -6.15
C VAL A 151 -14.80 4.63 -7.37
N GLN A 152 -15.43 5.44 -8.23
CA GLN A 152 -14.80 5.93 -9.45
C GLN A 152 -13.65 6.92 -9.16
N VAL A 153 -13.82 7.79 -8.16
CA VAL A 153 -12.78 8.74 -7.74
C VAL A 153 -11.60 8.00 -7.09
N MET A 154 -11.84 7.07 -6.16
CA MET A 154 -10.76 6.28 -5.53
C MET A 154 -9.94 5.53 -6.57
N GLU A 155 -10.59 4.95 -7.57
CA GLU A 155 -9.92 4.18 -8.61
C GLU A 155 -9.07 5.06 -9.54
N LEU A 156 -9.59 6.23 -9.93
CA LEU A 156 -8.89 7.21 -10.75
C LEU A 156 -7.60 7.71 -10.08
N LEU A 157 -7.66 7.95 -8.77
CA LEU A 157 -6.52 8.40 -7.97
C LEU A 157 -5.54 7.26 -7.67
N GLY A 158 -6.03 6.02 -7.63
CA GLY A 158 -5.25 4.82 -7.38
C GLY A 158 -5.05 4.53 -5.89
N SER A 159 -4.35 3.43 -5.60
CA SER A 159 -4.03 3.03 -4.23
C SER A 159 -2.73 3.66 -3.74
N ALA A 160 -2.63 3.86 -2.43
CA ALA A 160 -1.40 4.28 -1.80
C ALA A 160 -0.25 3.28 -2.10
N SER A 161 0.96 3.80 -2.24
CA SER A 161 2.16 3.03 -2.57
C SER A 161 3.30 3.42 -1.64
N THR A 162 4.11 2.47 -1.20
CA THR A 162 5.34 2.75 -0.43
C THR A 162 6.48 3.25 -1.32
N LEU A 163 6.36 3.10 -2.64
CA LEU A 163 7.36 3.47 -3.65
C LEU A 163 6.96 4.73 -4.41
N CYS A 164 7.97 5.45 -4.88
CA CYS A 164 7.82 6.64 -5.69
C CYS A 164 7.05 6.36 -6.99
N GLY A 165 6.06 7.20 -7.28
CA GLY A 165 5.21 7.10 -8.47
C GLY A 165 5.86 7.59 -9.77
N ALA A 166 7.12 8.02 -9.74
CA ALA A 166 7.84 8.49 -10.93
C ALA A 166 8.20 7.30 -11.84
N LYS A 167 7.92 7.45 -13.13
CA LYS A 167 8.28 6.49 -14.18
C LYS A 167 9.21 7.19 -15.17
N ALA A 168 10.40 6.64 -15.37
CA ALA A 168 11.26 6.97 -16.51
C ALA A 168 10.91 6.03 -17.68
N GLU A 169 11.38 6.34 -18.89
CA GLU A 169 11.07 5.64 -20.15
C GLU A 169 11.32 4.11 -20.11
N SER A 170 12.08 3.59 -19.14
CA SER A 170 12.38 2.16 -19.01
C SER A 170 12.30 1.57 -17.60
N SER A 171 12.07 2.37 -16.54
CA SER A 171 11.95 1.84 -15.17
C SER A 171 11.22 2.77 -14.19
N SER A 172 10.55 2.16 -13.20
CA SER A 172 9.97 2.89 -12.06
C SER A 172 11.04 3.29 -11.06
N CYS A 173 10.92 4.46 -10.45
CA CYS A 173 11.81 4.89 -9.37
C CYS A 173 11.73 3.90 -8.19
N PRO A 174 12.86 3.30 -7.74
CA PRO A 174 12.84 2.32 -6.66
C PRO A 174 12.79 2.97 -5.26
N ASN A 175 12.88 4.30 -5.18
CA ASN A 175 12.96 5.01 -3.91
C ASN A 175 11.63 4.94 -3.16
N LYS A 176 11.71 4.71 -1.85
CA LYS A 176 10.56 4.75 -0.95
C LYS A 176 10.16 6.19 -0.65
N ILE A 177 8.87 6.43 -0.41
CA ILE A 177 8.35 7.76 -0.06
C ILE A 177 8.17 7.98 1.44
N GLY A 178 8.24 6.90 2.23
CA GLY A 178 8.07 6.92 3.68
C GLY A 178 6.60 6.92 4.11
N GLY A 179 6.32 6.34 5.28
CA GLY A 179 4.97 6.09 5.76
C GLY A 179 4.14 7.35 5.96
N ARG A 180 4.78 8.50 6.25
CA ARG A 180 4.08 9.78 6.41
C ARG A 180 3.41 10.20 5.11
N LYS A 181 4.13 10.10 3.99
CA LYS A 181 3.59 10.40 2.66
C LYS A 181 2.50 9.41 2.27
N VAL A 182 2.66 8.12 2.59
CA VAL A 182 1.63 7.09 2.37
C VAL A 182 0.34 7.42 3.12
N GLN A 183 0.42 7.74 4.41
CA GLN A 183 -0.74 8.06 5.23
C GLN A 183 -1.40 9.38 4.80
N ASN A 184 -0.61 10.39 4.45
CA ASN A 184 -1.13 11.62 3.88
C ASN A 184 -1.81 11.38 2.54
N PHE A 185 -1.26 10.54 1.66
CA PHE A 185 -1.92 10.15 0.41
C PHE A 185 -3.30 9.56 0.67
N GLN A 186 -3.43 8.64 1.64
CA GLN A 186 -4.72 8.05 2.00
C GLN A 186 -5.72 9.12 2.49
N ARG A 187 -5.31 9.96 3.44
CA ARG A 187 -6.16 11.05 3.99
C ARG A 187 -6.61 12.04 2.92
N ILE A 188 -5.70 12.43 2.03
CA ILE A 188 -6.01 13.35 0.93
C ILE A 188 -6.96 12.69 -0.06
N THR A 189 -6.76 11.40 -0.37
CA THR A 189 -7.68 10.63 -1.23
C THR A 189 -9.08 10.60 -0.64
N ASP A 190 -9.21 10.28 0.64
CA ASP A 190 -10.49 10.25 1.35
C ASP A 190 -11.18 11.63 1.34
N GLU A 191 -10.41 12.71 1.50
CA GLU A 191 -10.95 14.08 1.43
C GLU A 191 -11.39 14.46 0.02
N ILE A 192 -10.62 14.13 -1.03
CA ILE A 192 -11.01 14.39 -2.42
C ILE A 192 -12.30 13.62 -2.74
N VAL A 193 -12.42 12.37 -2.31
CA VAL A 193 -13.62 11.57 -2.45
C VAL A 193 -14.80 12.26 -1.76
N ARG A 194 -14.65 12.68 -0.51
CA ARG A 194 -15.68 13.42 0.25
C ARG A 194 -16.09 14.71 -0.48
N LEU A 195 -15.16 15.53 -0.94
CA LEU A 195 -15.48 16.78 -1.65
C LEU A 195 -16.19 16.51 -2.98
N SER A 196 -15.86 15.41 -3.65
CA SER A 196 -16.50 14.97 -4.89
C SER A 196 -17.95 14.52 -4.68
N THR A 197 -18.27 13.95 -3.52
CA THR A 197 -19.63 13.51 -3.17
C THR A 197 -20.53 14.63 -2.67
N TYR A 198 -19.97 15.70 -2.10
CA TYR A 198 -20.73 16.83 -1.52
C TYR A 198 -20.65 18.12 -2.35
N HIS A 199 -20.48 18.00 -3.68
CA HIS A 199 -20.60 19.11 -4.65
C HIS A 199 -19.58 20.26 -4.51
N ARG A 200 -18.39 19.99 -3.96
CA ARG A 200 -17.31 20.99 -3.78
C ARG A 200 -16.11 20.71 -4.67
N VAL A 201 -16.37 20.29 -5.91
CA VAL A 201 -15.33 19.95 -6.90
C VAL A 201 -14.49 21.17 -7.27
N SER A 202 -14.96 22.40 -7.05
CA SER A 202 -14.16 23.62 -7.20
C SER A 202 -12.95 23.68 -6.26
N ASP A 203 -13.00 22.95 -5.14
CA ASP A 203 -12.04 23.10 -4.04
C ASP A 203 -10.96 21.99 -4.07
N ILE A 204 -11.04 21.04 -5.01
CA ILE A 204 -10.15 19.86 -5.02
C ILE A 204 -8.74 20.15 -5.57
N ASP A 205 -8.51 21.29 -6.23
CA ASP A 205 -7.22 21.61 -6.86
C ASP A 205 -6.06 21.55 -5.87
N TYR A 206 -6.27 22.17 -4.70
CA TYR A 206 -5.30 22.17 -3.62
C TYR A 206 -4.99 20.73 -3.17
N HIS A 207 -6.02 19.93 -2.98
CA HIS A 207 -5.89 18.54 -2.54
C HIS A 207 -5.21 17.67 -3.60
N LEU A 208 -5.52 17.83 -4.88
CA LEU A 208 -4.86 17.12 -5.98
C LEU A 208 -3.35 17.47 -6.06
N GLY A 209 -2.99 18.74 -5.87
CA GLY A 209 -1.59 19.15 -5.79
C GLY A 209 -0.86 18.52 -4.59
N MET A 210 -1.51 18.46 -3.43
CA MET A 210 -0.95 17.79 -2.25
C MET A 210 -0.85 16.27 -2.43
N LEU A 211 -1.86 15.64 -3.04
CA LEU A 211 -1.86 14.21 -3.36
C LEU A 211 -0.64 13.88 -4.22
N GLN A 212 -0.42 14.67 -5.28
CA GLN A 212 0.71 14.48 -6.18
C GLN A 212 2.07 14.58 -5.48
N ARG A 213 2.29 15.55 -4.58
CA ARG A 213 3.55 15.67 -3.80
C ARG A 213 3.79 14.48 -2.88
N ASN A 214 2.72 13.88 -2.36
CA ASN A 214 2.78 12.68 -1.51
C ASN A 214 2.95 11.38 -2.31
N MET A 215 3.03 11.42 -3.64
CA MET A 215 3.36 10.25 -4.46
C MET A 215 4.84 10.12 -4.80
N TYR A 216 5.64 11.16 -4.58
CA TYR A 216 7.02 11.23 -5.06
C TYR A 216 8.03 11.24 -3.90
N CYS A 217 9.20 10.63 -4.13
CA CYS A 217 10.34 10.78 -3.23
C CYS A 217 10.92 12.20 -3.35
N SER A 218 11.81 12.57 -2.44
CA SER A 218 12.39 13.92 -2.39
C SER A 218 13.04 14.35 -3.71
N ASP A 219 13.68 13.43 -4.44
CA ASP A 219 14.32 13.72 -5.74
C ASP A 219 13.32 14.07 -6.86
N HIS A 220 12.08 13.56 -6.75
CA HIS A 220 11.05 13.72 -7.77
C HIS A 220 9.94 14.71 -7.37
N GLU A 221 9.90 15.12 -6.10
CA GLU A 221 8.88 16.04 -5.58
C GLU A 221 8.95 17.42 -6.24
N LEU A 222 10.16 17.90 -6.57
CA LEU A 222 10.39 19.23 -7.15
C LEU A 222 10.45 19.25 -8.68
N THR A 223 10.64 18.09 -9.32
CA THR A 223 10.91 17.99 -10.76
C THR A 223 9.71 17.51 -11.56
N MET A 224 8.72 16.85 -10.93
CA MET A 224 7.55 16.35 -11.63
C MET A 224 6.47 17.45 -11.78
N HIS A 225 6.20 17.85 -13.02
CA HIS A 225 5.15 18.81 -13.34
C HIS A 225 3.77 18.38 -12.81
N LEU A 226 3.01 19.34 -12.27
CA LEU A 226 1.66 19.15 -11.70
C LEU A 226 0.57 18.75 -12.72
N GLN A 227 0.96 18.31 -13.92
CA GLN A 227 0.06 17.98 -15.04
C GLN A 227 -0.92 16.82 -14.71
N LYS A 228 -0.58 15.94 -13.76
CA LYS A 228 -1.52 14.90 -13.30
C LYS A 228 -2.72 15.49 -12.56
N GLY A 229 -2.55 16.61 -11.85
CA GLY A 229 -3.62 17.30 -11.14
C GLY A 229 -4.74 17.73 -12.09
N ASP A 230 -4.41 18.40 -13.19
CA ASP A 230 -5.40 18.86 -14.17
C ASP A 230 -6.15 17.70 -14.84
N TYR A 231 -5.43 16.63 -15.16
CA TYR A 231 -6.02 15.39 -15.67
C TYR A 231 -7.02 14.79 -14.69
N TRP A 232 -6.63 14.62 -13.42
CA TRP A 232 -7.53 14.10 -12.39
C TRP A 232 -8.73 15.00 -12.18
N LYS A 233 -8.54 16.32 -12.09
CA LYS A 233 -9.62 17.29 -11.92
C LYS A 233 -10.66 17.14 -13.03
N SER A 234 -10.21 17.13 -14.29
CA SER A 234 -11.10 16.98 -15.45
C SER A 234 -11.91 15.68 -15.40
N LYS A 235 -11.28 14.57 -15.01
CA LYS A 235 -11.94 13.26 -14.89
C LYS A 235 -12.91 13.21 -13.72
N ILE A 236 -12.55 13.75 -12.56
CA ILE A 236 -13.43 13.84 -11.38
C ILE A 236 -14.66 14.69 -11.71
N LEU A 237 -14.47 15.85 -12.36
CA LEU A 237 -15.57 16.69 -12.79
C LEU A 237 -16.55 15.93 -13.68
N ARG A 238 -16.04 15.16 -14.66
CA ARG A 238 -16.86 14.31 -15.53
C ARG A 238 -17.62 13.24 -14.74
N ILE A 239 -16.98 12.60 -13.75
CA ILE A 239 -17.62 11.60 -12.87
C ILE A 239 -18.78 12.25 -12.11
N CYS A 240 -18.56 13.41 -11.48
CA CYS A 240 -19.59 14.13 -10.73
C CYS A 240 -20.74 14.62 -11.62
N THR A 241 -20.45 15.19 -12.80
CA THR A 241 -21.48 15.59 -13.77
C THR A 241 -22.32 14.41 -14.25
N THR A 242 -21.70 13.25 -14.50
CA THR A 242 -22.41 12.05 -14.95
C THR A 242 -23.37 11.51 -13.88
N ALA A 243 -23.05 11.74 -12.61
CA ALA A 243 -23.82 11.28 -11.47
C ALA A 243 -24.83 12.33 -10.96
N ASP A 244 -25.10 13.39 -11.74
CA ASP A 244 -25.94 14.54 -11.39
C ASP A 244 -25.55 15.20 -10.05
N PHE A 245 -24.30 15.02 -9.61
CA PHE A 245 -23.77 15.75 -8.48
C PHE A 245 -23.42 17.16 -8.96
N GLY A 246 -24.41 18.07 -8.86
CA GLY A 246 -24.35 19.53 -8.95
C GLY A 246 -22.93 20.08 -9.06
N VAL A 247 -22.51 20.30 -10.30
CA VAL A 247 -21.31 21.06 -10.61
C VAL A 247 -21.73 22.51 -10.57
N GLY A 248 -21.27 23.26 -9.57
CA GLY A 248 -21.34 24.72 -9.66
C GLY A 248 -20.59 25.14 -10.92
N LEU A 249 -21.33 25.46 -11.99
CA LEU A 249 -20.74 26.08 -13.16
C LEU A 249 -20.13 27.41 -12.70
N PRO A 250 -18.89 27.75 -13.10
CA PRO A 250 -18.44 29.12 -13.04
C PRO A 250 -19.30 29.91 -14.03
N THR A 251 -20.32 30.60 -13.53
CA THR A 251 -21.03 31.60 -14.33
C THR A 251 -20.01 32.69 -14.66
N GLN A 252 -19.54 32.71 -15.91
CA GLN A 252 -18.86 33.88 -16.46
C GLN A 252 -19.83 35.05 -16.42
N SER A 253 -19.72 35.89 -15.40
CA SER A 253 -20.18 37.27 -15.47
C SER A 253 -18.95 38.14 -15.26
N ALA A 254 -18.40 38.58 -16.37
CA ALA A 254 -17.40 39.63 -16.42
C ALA A 254 -18.04 40.93 -15.95
N VAL A 255 -17.54 41.49 -14.85
CA VAL A 255 -17.50 42.93 -14.64
C VAL A 255 -16.13 43.27 -14.03
N PRO A 256 -15.33 44.19 -14.61
CA PRO A 256 -14.01 44.53 -14.09
C PRO A 256 -14.14 45.50 -12.92
N TYR A 257 -13.43 45.23 -11.82
CA TYR A 257 -13.13 46.25 -10.83
C TYR A 257 -11.62 46.26 -10.53
N GLU A 258 -11.00 47.39 -10.86
CA GLU A 258 -9.61 47.75 -10.61
C GLU A 258 -9.29 47.83 -9.10
N PRO A 259 -8.05 47.53 -8.65
CA PRO A 259 -7.68 47.59 -7.24
C PRO A 259 -7.04 48.93 -6.87
N GLU A 260 -7.61 49.66 -5.91
CA GLU A 260 -6.90 50.75 -5.24
C GLU A 260 -5.96 50.22 -4.15
N ARG A 261 -4.66 50.50 -4.33
CA ARG A 261 -3.61 50.37 -3.32
C ARG A 261 -3.86 51.33 -2.15
N LYS A 262 -3.78 50.82 -0.92
CA LYS A 262 -3.22 51.59 0.21
C LYS A 262 -2.33 50.71 1.10
N SER A 263 -1.05 51.01 1.01
CA SER A 263 0.01 50.63 1.95
C SER A 263 -0.08 51.51 3.20
N LEU A 264 0.19 50.96 4.39
CA LEU A 264 1.00 51.60 5.46
C LEU A 264 1.01 50.75 6.73
N GLY A 265 2.20 50.60 7.34
CA GLY A 265 2.35 50.35 8.77
C GLY A 265 3.18 49.13 9.16
N SER A 266 4.50 49.22 9.02
CA SER A 266 5.46 48.42 9.79
C SER A 266 5.38 48.75 11.28
N GLU A 267 5.60 47.77 12.14
CA GLU A 267 6.48 47.95 13.31
C GLU A 267 7.04 46.61 13.81
N SER A 268 8.30 46.70 14.23
CA SER A 268 9.28 45.62 14.42
C SER A 268 9.55 45.41 15.91
N THR A 269 9.91 44.20 16.33
CA THR A 269 10.97 43.85 17.33
C THR A 269 10.94 42.33 17.56
N GLU A 270 11.94 41.57 17.09
CA GLU A 270 13.20 41.15 17.78
C GLU A 270 12.94 40.15 18.93
N HIS A 271 13.67 39.05 19.19
CA HIS A 271 14.59 38.13 18.49
C HIS A 271 15.04 37.13 19.60
N CYS A 272 15.09 35.82 19.34
CA CYS A 272 16.15 34.93 19.85
C CYS A 272 16.11 33.56 19.17
N ASP A 273 17.28 33.17 18.67
CA ASP A 273 17.58 32.09 17.72
C ASP A 273 17.52 30.67 18.29
N GLY A 274 17.26 29.69 17.42
CA GLY A 274 17.48 28.27 17.71
C GLY A 274 17.04 27.25 16.65
N PHE A 275 17.67 27.30 15.46
CA PHE A 275 17.73 26.26 14.41
C PHE A 275 16.45 25.89 13.62
N ASN A 276 16.30 26.58 12.48
CA ASN A 276 15.31 26.31 11.43
C ASN A 276 15.68 25.11 10.55
N LEU A 277 14.75 24.16 10.44
CA LEU A 277 14.55 23.37 9.23
C LEU A 277 13.96 24.30 8.16
N THR A 278 14.57 24.36 6.98
CA THR A 278 14.07 25.14 5.84
C THR A 278 12.75 24.58 5.33
N GLY A 279 11.66 25.04 5.96
CA GLY A 279 10.38 25.20 5.30
C GLY A 279 10.46 26.43 4.40
N GLN A 280 10.31 26.25 3.09
CA GLN A 280 10.03 27.37 2.23
C GLN A 280 8.96 27.04 1.18
N GLN A 281 7.90 27.84 1.29
CA GLN A 281 6.84 28.17 0.34
C GLN A 281 5.66 27.21 0.17
N ILE A 282 4.83 27.19 1.22
CA ILE A 282 3.37 27.22 1.05
C ILE A 282 2.99 28.67 0.73
N SER A 283 2.98 29.03 -0.55
CA SER A 283 2.38 30.26 -1.08
C SER A 283 2.01 29.93 -2.52
N SER A 284 0.75 29.81 -2.97
CA SER A 284 -0.38 30.71 -2.74
C SER A 284 -1.76 30.01 -2.80
N LEU A 285 -1.89 28.77 -2.31
CA LEU A 285 -3.19 28.11 -2.26
C LEU A 285 -3.72 28.16 -0.83
N ARG A 286 -4.73 29.01 -0.59
CA ARG A 286 -5.45 29.02 0.68
C ARG A 286 -6.04 27.64 0.91
N ILE A 287 -5.81 27.06 2.09
CA ILE A 287 -6.60 25.92 2.55
C ILE A 287 -8.07 26.39 2.51
N PRO A 288 -8.98 25.69 1.81
CA PRO A 288 -10.39 26.06 1.83
C PRO A 288 -10.87 26.14 3.28
N GLU A 289 -11.57 27.22 3.66
CA GLU A 289 -11.97 27.50 5.06
C GLU A 289 -12.80 26.38 5.71
N ASP A 290 -13.33 25.46 4.90
CA ASP A 290 -14.14 24.30 5.29
C ASP A 290 -13.50 22.97 4.83
N SER A 291 -12.16 22.89 4.84
CA SER A 291 -11.39 21.65 4.64
C SER A 291 -11.22 20.94 5.98
N ALA A 292 -11.73 19.71 6.09
CA ALA A 292 -11.53 18.86 7.28
C ALA A 292 -10.17 18.13 7.27
N LEU A 293 -9.38 18.31 6.20
CA LEU A 293 -8.10 17.64 6.03
C LEU A 293 -7.07 18.09 7.06
N VAL A 294 -6.72 17.18 7.97
CA VAL A 294 -5.57 17.31 8.85
C VAL A 294 -4.45 16.40 8.33
N LEU A 295 -3.43 16.99 7.73
CA LEU A 295 -2.22 16.30 7.30
C LEU A 295 -1.35 15.96 8.51
N LEU A 296 -0.64 14.84 8.42
CA LEU A 296 0.38 14.49 9.40
C LEU A 296 1.65 15.30 9.12
N GLU A 297 1.96 16.22 10.04
CA GLU A 297 3.23 16.96 10.05
C GLU A 297 4.34 16.13 10.75
N GLY A 298 3.97 15.33 11.76
CA GLY A 298 4.87 14.50 12.54
C GLY A 298 4.63 12.99 12.41
N PHE A 299 5.04 12.25 13.45
CA PHE A 299 4.85 10.81 13.55
C PHE A 299 3.39 10.44 13.83
N ASP A 300 2.99 9.27 13.36
CA ASP A 300 1.72 8.65 13.68
C ASP A 300 1.66 8.23 15.15
N THR A 301 0.83 8.94 15.91
CA THR A 301 0.57 8.70 17.33
C THR A 301 -0.67 7.86 17.59
N THR A 302 -1.38 7.42 16.55
CA THR A 302 -2.60 6.61 16.73
C THR A 302 -2.28 5.25 17.36
N PRO A 303 -3.20 4.66 18.13
CA PRO A 303 -3.05 3.29 18.61
C PRO A 303 -2.87 2.30 17.45
N PHE A 304 -2.17 1.19 17.69
CA PHE A 304 -2.06 0.12 16.70
C PHE A 304 -3.42 -0.46 16.32
N LEU A 305 -3.63 -0.65 15.02
CA LEU A 305 -4.74 -1.45 14.50
C LEU A 305 -4.39 -2.94 14.64
N ILE A 306 -4.77 -3.53 15.77
CA ILE A 306 -4.52 -4.94 16.07
C ILE A 306 -5.58 -5.80 15.39
N LEU A 307 -5.12 -6.73 14.54
CA LEU A 307 -5.98 -7.65 13.83
C LEU A 307 -6.39 -8.83 14.73
N PRO A 308 -7.64 -9.33 14.61
CA PRO A 308 -8.09 -10.50 15.34
C PRO A 308 -7.18 -11.70 15.08
N ARG A 309 -6.82 -12.41 16.16
CA ARG A 309 -6.00 -13.62 16.06
C ARG A 309 -6.75 -14.66 15.23
N ARG A 310 -6.16 -15.09 14.11
CA ARG A 310 -6.76 -16.16 13.30
C ARG A 310 -6.85 -17.42 14.16
N ASN A 311 -8.04 -18.03 14.22
CA ASN A 311 -8.25 -19.28 14.95
C ASN A 311 -7.20 -20.32 14.52
N ARG A 312 -6.36 -20.75 15.47
CA ARG A 312 -5.34 -21.77 15.25
C ARG A 312 -6.06 -23.07 14.89
N ARG A 313 -5.74 -23.64 13.72
CA ARG A 313 -6.37 -24.88 13.21
C ARG A 313 -5.98 -26.12 14.03
N SER A 314 -4.97 -26.03 14.89
CA SER A 314 -4.47 -27.13 15.72
C SER A 314 -4.08 -26.65 17.12
N PRO A 315 -4.33 -27.43 18.18
CA PRO A 315 -3.90 -27.13 19.55
C PRO A 315 -2.41 -27.47 19.71
N LYS A 316 -1.53 -26.67 19.10
CA LYS A 316 -0.09 -26.76 19.37
C LYS A 316 0.21 -26.09 20.71
N THR A 317 0.97 -26.78 21.55
CA THR A 317 1.54 -26.23 22.77
C THR A 317 2.66 -25.24 22.43
N LEU A 318 3.07 -24.42 23.40
CA LEU A 318 4.21 -23.52 23.24
C LEU A 318 5.49 -24.27 22.84
N ASN A 319 5.73 -25.40 23.52
CA ASN A 319 6.85 -26.27 23.27
C ASN A 319 6.86 -26.83 21.84
N ASP A 320 5.69 -27.12 21.25
CA ASP A 320 5.62 -27.56 19.86
C ASP A 320 6.12 -26.49 18.89
N TYR A 321 5.78 -25.21 19.13
CA TYR A 321 6.26 -24.10 18.30
C TYR A 321 7.78 -23.93 18.40
N ILE A 322 8.31 -23.99 19.61
CA ILE A 322 9.75 -23.88 19.86
C ILE A 322 10.47 -25.08 19.21
N HIS A 323 10.01 -26.30 19.48
CA HIS A 323 10.58 -27.53 18.93
C HIS A 323 10.62 -27.51 17.39
N GLU A 324 9.51 -27.09 16.75
CA GLU A 324 9.41 -26.97 15.30
C GLU A 324 10.46 -25.99 14.74
N ARG A 325 10.72 -24.87 15.42
CA ARG A 325 11.74 -23.90 14.99
C ARG A 325 13.15 -24.40 15.24
N ILE A 326 13.42 -24.99 16.39
CA ILE A 326 14.73 -25.54 16.76
C ILE A 326 15.17 -26.63 15.77
N CYS A 327 14.28 -27.56 15.44
CA CYS A 327 14.64 -28.71 14.62
C CYS A 327 14.79 -28.40 13.12
N ARG A 328 14.39 -27.22 12.65
CA ARG A 328 14.55 -26.83 11.24
C ARG A 328 16.02 -26.61 10.91
N SER A 329 16.49 -27.18 9.81
CA SER A 329 17.83 -26.89 9.30
C SER A 329 18.00 -25.39 8.98
N LEU A 330 19.20 -24.87 9.21
CA LEU A 330 19.58 -23.49 8.89
C LEU A 330 19.77 -23.34 7.37
N SER A 331 18.97 -22.47 6.75
CA SER A 331 19.22 -22.04 5.36
C SER A 331 20.41 -21.08 5.25
N THR A 332 20.86 -20.81 4.03
CA THR A 332 21.98 -19.87 3.75
C THR A 332 21.78 -18.50 4.37
N ARG A 333 20.54 -17.98 4.36
CA ARG A 333 20.20 -16.70 4.99
C ARG A 333 20.25 -16.77 6.53
N HIS A 334 19.95 -17.93 7.13
CA HIS A 334 20.08 -18.09 8.58
C HIS A 334 21.55 -18.00 8.99
N ARG A 335 22.50 -18.55 8.23
CA ARG A 335 23.92 -18.62 8.62
C ARG A 335 24.61 -17.26 8.79
N LYS A 336 23.96 -16.16 8.40
CA LYS A 336 24.50 -14.82 8.57
C LYS A 336 24.46 -14.41 10.04
N PRO A 337 25.60 -13.93 10.61
CA PRO A 337 25.58 -13.31 11.92
C PRO A 337 24.84 -11.97 11.85
N GLY A 338 24.34 -11.50 12.99
CA GLY A 338 23.61 -10.25 13.07
C GLY A 338 23.25 -9.85 14.49
N TYR A 339 22.42 -8.83 14.60
CA TYR A 339 22.04 -8.22 15.87
C TYR A 339 20.54 -8.41 16.10
N ILE A 340 20.18 -8.84 17.30
CA ILE A 340 18.80 -8.87 17.76
C ILE A 340 18.50 -7.55 18.44
N TYR A 341 17.33 -6.98 18.16
CA TYR A 341 16.89 -5.73 18.74
C TYR A 341 15.47 -5.86 19.29
N ALA A 342 15.18 -5.02 20.28
CA ALA A 342 13.83 -4.75 20.75
C ALA A 342 13.58 -3.24 20.67
N PHE A 343 12.53 -2.84 19.95
CA PHE A 343 12.10 -1.45 19.83
C PHE A 343 10.71 -1.28 20.41
N GLN A 344 10.38 -0.06 20.80
CA GLN A 344 9.02 0.32 21.22
C GLN A 344 8.61 1.61 20.53
N ALA A 345 7.37 1.65 20.03
CA ALA A 345 6.80 2.89 19.54
C ALA A 345 6.37 3.75 20.72
N LYS A 346 6.78 5.03 20.76
CA LYS A 346 6.46 5.92 21.88
C LYS A 346 4.95 6.08 22.11
N SER A 347 4.18 6.08 21.03
CA SER A 347 2.72 6.17 21.05
C SER A 347 2.01 4.89 21.48
N ASN A 348 2.71 3.76 21.57
CA ASN A 348 2.14 2.46 21.88
C ASN A 348 2.96 1.74 22.97
N PRO A 349 2.97 2.27 24.21
CA PRO A 349 3.66 1.62 25.31
C PRO A 349 3.05 0.24 25.60
N GLY A 350 3.88 -0.67 26.12
CA GLY A 350 3.50 -2.08 26.36
C GLY A 350 3.57 -3.00 25.14
N TYR A 351 3.82 -2.45 23.94
CA TYR A 351 4.09 -3.24 22.73
C TYR A 351 5.56 -3.15 22.33
N ILE A 352 6.18 -4.32 22.17
CA ILE A 352 7.60 -4.46 21.88
C ILE A 352 7.79 -5.14 20.53
N LYS A 353 8.54 -4.50 19.63
CA LYS A 353 8.96 -5.09 18.38
C LYS A 353 10.26 -5.85 18.56
N ILE A 354 10.27 -7.15 18.33
CA ILE A 354 11.49 -7.97 18.39
C ILE A 354 11.89 -8.37 16.98
N GLY A 355 13.10 -8.01 16.56
CA GLY A 355 13.59 -8.44 15.25
C GLY A 355 15.09 -8.55 15.15
N TYR A 356 15.58 -8.83 13.93
CA TYR A 356 17.01 -8.92 13.63
C TYR A 356 17.46 -8.02 12.47
N THR A 357 18.75 -7.70 12.46
CA THR A 357 19.42 -7.04 11.32
C THR A 357 20.84 -7.61 11.15
N THR A 358 21.33 -7.66 9.91
CA THR A 358 22.74 -7.98 9.62
C THR A 358 23.60 -6.71 9.53
N GLY A 359 22.98 -5.53 9.41
CA GLY A 359 23.64 -4.23 9.41
C GLY A 359 23.54 -3.53 10.77
N SER A 360 23.52 -2.20 10.79
CA SER A 360 23.38 -1.44 12.04
C SER A 360 21.96 -1.51 12.60
N VAL A 361 21.85 -1.64 13.93
CA VAL A 361 20.58 -1.52 14.67
C VAL A 361 19.98 -0.12 14.49
N ILE A 362 20.82 0.91 14.48
CA ILE A 362 20.39 2.31 14.34
C ILE A 362 19.87 2.59 12.92
N GLU A 363 20.53 2.06 11.88
CA GLU A 363 20.03 2.17 10.50
C GLU A 363 18.70 1.44 10.33
N ARG A 364 18.56 0.26 10.96
CA ARG A 364 17.30 -0.48 10.96
C ARG A 364 16.19 0.29 11.67
N LEU A 365 16.49 0.92 12.80
CA LEU A 365 15.56 1.81 13.50
C LEU A 365 15.10 2.96 12.60
N ARG A 366 16.04 3.68 11.96
CA ARG A 366 15.73 4.78 11.03
C ARG A 366 14.84 4.33 9.87
N SER A 367 15.15 3.17 9.27
CA SER A 367 14.32 2.59 8.21
C SER A 367 12.90 2.29 8.71
N LEU A 368 12.73 1.72 9.90
CA LEU A 368 11.40 1.43 10.45
C LEU A 368 10.63 2.71 10.79
N ILE A 369 11.29 3.71 11.37
CA ILE A 369 10.70 5.01 11.66
C ILE A 369 10.21 5.67 10.37
N PHE A 370 11.04 5.65 9.33
CA PHE A 370 10.69 6.20 8.01
C PHE A 370 9.55 5.41 7.34
N ASP A 371 9.63 4.08 7.31
CA ASP A 371 8.66 3.23 6.62
C ASP A 371 7.29 3.22 7.32
N CYS A 372 7.28 3.13 8.65
CA CYS A 372 6.02 3.01 9.42
C CYS A 372 5.47 4.35 9.88
N ASN A 373 6.22 5.45 9.73
CA ASN A 373 5.93 6.77 10.29
C ASN A 373 5.65 6.77 11.79
N ARG A 374 6.41 6.00 12.57
CA ARG A 374 6.23 5.94 14.02
C ARG A 374 7.52 6.21 14.73
N GLU A 375 7.47 7.10 15.72
CA GLU A 375 8.61 7.35 16.57
C GLU A 375 8.88 6.12 17.44
N MET A 376 10.12 5.63 17.41
CA MET A 376 10.52 4.43 18.12
C MET A 376 11.78 4.67 18.94
N THR A 377 11.85 4.01 20.10
CA THR A 377 13.02 3.98 20.98
C THR A 377 13.67 2.61 20.96
N VAL A 378 14.99 2.58 21.18
CA VAL A 378 15.73 1.33 21.38
C VAL A 378 15.56 0.89 22.83
N LEU A 379 14.97 -0.29 23.02
CA LEU A 379 14.87 -0.94 24.33
C LEU A 379 15.99 -1.97 24.52
N PHE A 380 16.34 -2.69 23.45
CA PHE A 380 17.47 -3.61 23.43
C PHE A 380 18.17 -3.49 22.08
N PRO A 381 19.51 -3.48 22.04
CA PRO A 381 20.47 -3.51 23.14
C PRO A 381 20.62 -2.15 23.85
N THR A 382 21.10 -2.14 25.10
CA THR A 382 21.36 -0.91 25.87
C THR A 382 22.76 -0.94 26.50
N PRO A 383 23.67 -0.01 26.16
CA PRO A 383 23.53 1.01 25.11
C PRO A 383 23.53 0.39 23.69
N PRO A 384 22.95 1.04 22.67
CA PRO A 384 22.80 0.49 21.31
C PRO A 384 24.10 -0.02 20.67
N GLU A 385 25.23 0.57 21.06
CA GLU A 385 26.57 0.30 20.55
C GLU A 385 27.25 -0.91 21.23
N SER A 386 26.67 -1.44 22.31
CA SER A 386 27.29 -2.51 23.13
C SER A 386 27.00 -3.93 22.64
N VAL A 387 26.26 -4.10 21.54
CA VAL A 387 25.72 -5.41 21.18
C VAL A 387 26.73 -6.30 20.46
N LYS A 388 26.86 -7.52 20.98
CA LYS A 388 27.62 -8.57 20.31
C LYS A 388 26.75 -9.20 19.25
N SER A 389 27.29 -9.26 18.04
CA SER A 389 26.69 -10.05 16.96
C SER A 389 26.46 -11.50 17.44
N VAL A 390 25.32 -12.05 17.05
CA VAL A 390 24.90 -13.41 17.37
C VAL A 390 24.96 -14.23 16.08
N PRO A 391 25.60 -15.42 16.09
CA PRO A 391 25.52 -16.32 14.95
C PRO A 391 24.06 -16.70 14.72
N ASN A 392 23.68 -16.95 13.47
CA ASN A 392 22.34 -17.37 13.12
C ASN A 392 21.20 -16.45 13.63
N ALA A 393 21.41 -15.12 13.60
CA ALA A 393 20.50 -14.15 14.23
C ALA A 393 19.04 -14.29 13.77
N TRP A 394 18.80 -14.66 12.50
CA TRP A 394 17.43 -14.90 12.05
C TRP A 394 16.75 -16.06 12.79
N ARG A 395 17.48 -17.16 13.07
CA ARG A 395 16.94 -18.26 13.87
C ARG A 395 16.65 -17.81 15.30
N VAL A 396 17.47 -16.92 15.86
CA VAL A 396 17.22 -16.35 17.20
C VAL A 396 15.92 -15.56 17.22
N GLU A 397 15.67 -14.70 16.21
CA GLU A 397 14.38 -14.01 16.06
C GLU A 397 13.20 -15.01 16.00
N GLU A 398 13.31 -16.06 15.18
CA GLU A 398 12.25 -17.07 15.06
C GLU A 398 11.95 -17.78 16.39
N LEU A 399 12.97 -18.03 17.21
CA LEU A 399 12.84 -18.68 18.51
C LEU A 399 12.20 -17.74 19.54
N CYS A 400 12.61 -16.47 19.56
CA CYS A 400 11.93 -15.45 20.38
C CYS A 400 10.45 -15.35 20.01
N HIS A 401 10.12 -15.33 18.71
CA HIS A 401 8.73 -15.27 18.26
C HIS A 401 7.94 -16.53 18.60
N ALA A 402 8.57 -17.71 18.54
CA ALA A 402 7.94 -18.97 18.91
C ALA A 402 7.63 -19.04 20.41
N GLU A 403 8.56 -18.61 21.26
CA GLU A 403 8.34 -18.57 22.70
C GLU A 403 7.31 -17.50 23.11
N LEU A 404 7.27 -16.38 22.39
CA LEU A 404 6.34 -15.29 22.69
C LEU A 404 5.05 -15.36 21.87
N VAL A 405 4.75 -16.51 21.27
CA VAL A 405 3.65 -16.65 20.31
C VAL A 405 2.29 -16.29 20.91
N ASP A 406 2.12 -16.45 22.23
CA ASP A 406 0.88 -16.11 22.95
C ASP A 406 0.73 -14.62 23.28
N TYR A 407 1.83 -13.88 23.27
CA TYR A 407 1.87 -12.42 23.39
C TYR A 407 1.94 -11.71 22.03
N GLN A 408 2.11 -12.45 20.94
CA GLN A 408 2.26 -11.92 19.59
C GLN A 408 0.95 -11.27 19.12
N VAL A 409 1.06 -10.02 18.66
CA VAL A 409 -0.03 -9.27 18.03
C VAL A 409 0.28 -9.03 16.56
N GLN A 410 -0.76 -9.08 15.73
CA GLN A 410 -0.67 -8.75 14.32
C GLN A 410 -1.15 -7.31 14.12
N VAL A 411 -0.26 -6.44 13.65
CA VAL A 411 -0.55 -5.01 13.47
C VAL A 411 -0.68 -4.69 11.99
N ASP A 412 -1.81 -4.10 11.60
CA ASP A 412 -1.99 -3.54 10.27
C ASP A 412 -1.43 -2.12 10.22
N CYS A 413 -0.39 -1.90 9.42
CA CYS A 413 0.34 -0.65 9.38
C CYS A 413 -0.02 0.15 8.13
N THR A 414 -0.74 1.27 8.32
CA THR A 414 -1.11 2.19 7.23
C THR A 414 0.08 2.95 6.65
N GLY A 415 1.18 3.08 7.40
CA GLY A 415 2.41 3.71 6.92
C GLY A 415 3.16 2.87 5.88
N CYS A 416 3.45 1.61 6.18
CA CYS A 416 4.22 0.73 5.29
C CYS A 416 3.34 -0.29 4.52
N LEU A 417 2.02 -0.17 4.63
CA LEU A 417 1.02 -1.02 3.95
C LEU A 417 1.26 -2.53 4.14
N SER A 418 1.76 -2.91 5.31
CA SER A 418 2.14 -4.30 5.62
C SER A 418 1.58 -4.75 6.96
N GLU A 419 1.30 -6.05 7.06
CA GLU A 419 0.96 -6.71 8.32
C GLU A 419 2.25 -7.03 9.10
N HIS A 420 2.50 -6.32 10.20
CA HIS A 420 3.60 -6.65 11.10
C HIS A 420 3.22 -7.77 12.05
N ARG A 421 4.08 -8.79 12.16
CA ARG A 421 3.91 -9.91 13.09
C ARG A 421 4.97 -9.92 14.18
N GLU A 422 5.87 -8.96 14.17
CA GLU A 422 7.00 -8.92 15.11
C GLU A 422 6.70 -8.10 16.37
N TRP A 423 5.44 -7.76 16.64
CA TRP A 423 5.01 -7.00 17.81
C TRP A 423 4.45 -7.94 18.88
N PHE A 424 4.79 -7.66 20.14
CA PHE A 424 4.41 -8.47 21.30
C PHE A 424 3.88 -7.57 22.41
N GLN A 425 2.74 -7.92 23.00
CA GLN A 425 2.20 -7.25 24.17
C GLN A 425 2.82 -7.84 25.44
N ILE A 426 3.95 -7.29 25.88
CA ILE A 426 4.77 -7.85 26.96
C ILE A 426 5.64 -6.76 27.62
N SER A 427 6.15 -7.02 28.82
CA SER A 427 7.11 -6.15 29.48
C SER A 427 8.49 -6.16 28.79
N ALA A 428 9.25 -5.07 28.94
CA ALA A 428 10.61 -4.97 28.42
C ALA A 428 11.55 -6.00 29.06
N ALA A 429 11.40 -6.24 30.37
CA ALA A 429 12.20 -7.21 31.10
C ALA A 429 12.04 -8.63 30.52
N ASP A 430 10.81 -9.07 30.29
CA ASP A 430 10.54 -10.40 29.75
C ASP A 430 11.04 -10.54 28.30
N ALA A 431 10.82 -9.51 27.47
CA ALA A 431 11.36 -9.48 26.12
C ALA A 431 12.89 -9.63 26.12
N PHE A 432 13.59 -8.95 27.04
CA PHE A 432 15.04 -9.02 27.15
C PHE A 432 15.51 -10.39 27.64
N ALA A 433 14.81 -11.00 28.60
CA ALA A 433 15.12 -12.34 29.08
C ALA A 433 15.05 -13.35 27.92
N VAL A 434 13.97 -13.33 27.14
CA VAL A 434 13.83 -14.20 25.97
C VAL A 434 14.93 -13.97 24.94
N ILE A 435 15.24 -12.71 24.61
CA ILE A 435 16.31 -12.37 23.66
C ILE A 435 17.67 -12.86 24.17
N LYS A 436 18.00 -12.63 25.45
CA LYS A 436 19.27 -13.04 26.06
C LYS A 436 19.42 -14.55 26.06
N LYS A 437 18.40 -15.28 26.51
CA LYS A 437 18.34 -16.74 26.54
C LYS A 437 18.66 -17.36 25.18
N TRP A 438 17.90 -16.99 24.15
CA TRP A 438 18.09 -17.57 22.81
C TRP A 438 19.39 -17.12 22.16
N SER A 439 19.84 -15.89 22.43
CA SER A 439 21.14 -15.42 21.96
C SER A 439 22.29 -16.18 22.61
N ALA A 440 22.22 -16.45 23.92
CA ALA A 440 23.21 -17.23 24.66
C ALA A 440 23.28 -18.67 24.15
N TRP A 441 22.13 -19.35 24.05
CA TRP A 441 22.06 -20.70 23.51
C TRP A 441 22.63 -20.77 22.09
N MET A 442 22.30 -19.81 21.22
CA MET A 442 22.81 -19.81 19.85
C MET A 442 24.34 -19.65 19.77
N ARG A 443 24.97 -18.95 20.72
CA ARG A 443 26.43 -18.83 20.81
C ARG A 443 27.13 -20.14 21.20
N THR A 444 26.42 -21.12 21.77
CA THR A 444 26.97 -22.47 22.02
C THR A 444 27.18 -23.28 20.73
N THR A 445 26.83 -22.71 19.56
CA THR A 445 26.87 -23.34 18.24
C THR A 445 26.03 -24.63 18.17
N PRO A 446 24.71 -24.57 18.40
CA PRO A 446 23.87 -25.77 18.51
C PRO A 446 23.64 -26.49 17.17
N TYR A 447 23.96 -25.85 16.05
CA TYR A 447 23.80 -26.41 14.71
C TYR A 447 25.15 -26.82 14.10
N ASP A 448 25.11 -27.83 13.23
CA ASP A 448 26.25 -28.22 12.40
C ASP A 448 26.59 -27.09 11.40
N PRO A 449 27.86 -26.65 11.31
CA PRO A 449 28.24 -25.54 10.44
C PRO A 449 28.11 -25.85 8.94
N VAL A 450 28.20 -27.13 8.56
CA VAL A 450 28.18 -27.57 7.15
C VAL A 450 26.74 -27.88 6.74
N LEU A 451 26.09 -28.79 7.46
CA LEU A 451 24.75 -29.30 7.16
C LEU A 451 23.65 -28.35 7.63
N GLY A 452 23.92 -27.53 8.65
CA GLY A 452 22.92 -26.62 9.24
C GLY A 452 21.84 -27.31 10.05
N ASN A 453 21.89 -28.63 10.20
CA ASN A 453 20.98 -29.38 11.07
C ASN A 453 21.39 -29.22 12.53
N LEU A 454 20.43 -29.43 13.44
CA LEU A 454 20.70 -29.41 14.87
C LEU A 454 21.68 -30.55 15.24
N LYS A 455 22.70 -30.26 16.06
CA LYS A 455 23.66 -31.27 16.51
C LYS A 455 22.96 -32.36 17.32
N GLU A 456 23.44 -33.58 17.24
CA GLU A 456 22.80 -34.75 17.87
C GLU A 456 22.60 -34.59 19.38
N LYS A 457 23.57 -34.00 20.08
CA LYS A 457 23.46 -33.68 21.51
C LYS A 457 22.26 -32.75 21.81
N GLU A 458 22.03 -31.75 20.96
CA GLU A 458 20.97 -30.76 21.15
C GLU A 458 19.62 -31.32 20.72
N LYS A 459 19.59 -32.21 19.70
CA LYS A 459 18.38 -32.97 19.33
C LYS A 459 17.85 -33.82 20.47
N ARG A 460 18.74 -34.54 21.17
CA ARG A 460 18.35 -35.34 22.35
C ARG A 460 17.76 -34.46 23.44
N LYS A 461 18.39 -33.32 23.74
CA LYS A 461 17.83 -32.36 24.70
C LYS A 461 16.46 -31.84 24.27
N ALA A 462 16.31 -31.45 22.99
CA ALA A 462 15.06 -30.93 22.45
C ALA A 462 13.92 -31.97 22.43
N SER A 463 14.21 -33.26 22.51
CA SER A 463 13.18 -34.31 22.62
C SER A 463 12.44 -34.29 23.96
N GLU A 464 13.04 -33.71 25.00
CA GLU A 464 12.45 -33.46 26.32
C GLU A 464 12.33 -31.96 26.56
N MET A 465 11.38 -31.31 25.86
CA MET A 465 11.32 -29.85 25.77
C MET A 465 11.19 -29.15 27.13
N ASP A 466 10.42 -29.70 28.07
CA ASP A 466 10.27 -29.11 29.41
C ASP A 466 11.60 -29.07 30.17
N HIS A 467 12.37 -30.16 30.12
CA HIS A 467 13.70 -30.22 30.72
C HIS A 467 14.66 -29.26 30.03
N PHE A 468 14.66 -29.24 28.69
CA PHE A 468 15.48 -28.34 27.89
C PHE A 468 15.22 -26.86 28.22
N MET A 469 13.95 -26.45 28.30
CA MET A 469 13.59 -25.08 28.66
C MET A 469 14.01 -24.72 30.10
N SER A 470 13.95 -25.68 31.04
CA SER A 470 14.45 -25.50 32.41
C SER A 470 15.97 -25.34 32.46
N GLU A 471 16.73 -26.12 31.68
CA GLU A 471 18.19 -25.97 31.57
C GLU A 471 18.56 -24.59 31.02
N LEU A 472 17.87 -24.13 29.96
CA LEU A 472 18.13 -22.82 29.36
C LEU A 472 17.92 -21.68 30.36
N ALA A 473 16.86 -21.75 31.17
CA ALA A 473 16.58 -20.75 32.20
C ALA A 473 17.65 -20.71 33.31
N LYS A 474 18.27 -21.85 33.64
CA LYS A 474 19.32 -21.94 34.68
C LYS A 474 20.68 -21.42 34.19
N SER A 475 20.93 -21.43 32.89
CA SER A 475 22.18 -20.95 32.30
C SER A 475 22.34 -19.41 32.30
N GLU A 476 21.33 -18.68 32.81
CA GLU A 476 21.33 -17.22 32.97
C GLU A 476 21.76 -16.74 34.37
N GLY A 477 22.11 -17.67 35.27
CA GLY A 477 22.57 -17.41 36.63
C GLY A 477 24.05 -17.09 36.76
#